data_AF-A0A1W9V7L5-F1
#
_entry.id   AF-A0A1W9V7L5-F1
#
_cell.length_a   1.000
_cell.length_b   1.000
_cell.length_c   1.000
_cell.angle_alpha   90.00
_cell.angle_beta   90.00
_cell.angle_gamma   90.00
#
_symmetry.space_group_name_H-M   'P 1'
#
loop_
_entity.id
_entity.type
_entity.pdbx_description
1 polymer ?
#
loop_
_entity_poly.entity_id
_entity_poly.type
_entity_poly.pdbx_seq_one_letter_code
_entity_poly.pdbx_strand_id
1 'polypeptide(L)'
;MSDLVASLVSSESHDKTELYDHLSPREQQVLRMIAEGKGYKEIGHALNISGKTVNVHRANMNRKLGLETSVDLVKYAIKIGLIDL
;
A
#
# COMPACT_ATOMS: atom_id res chain seq x y z
N MET A 1 17.11 -23.59 -20.28
CA MET A 1 15.67 -23.77 -19.97
C MET A 1 15.28 -23.17 -18.60
N SER A 2 16.14 -22.35 -18.00
CA SER A 2 16.02 -21.79 -16.65
C SER A 2 15.49 -20.35 -16.60
N ASP A 3 15.34 -19.67 -17.75
CA ASP A 3 15.03 -18.22 -17.80
C ASP A 3 13.52 -17.89 -17.90
N LEU A 4 12.64 -18.89 -17.97
CA LEU A 4 11.20 -18.65 -18.12
C LEU A 4 10.54 -18.16 -16.81
N VAL A 5 11.06 -18.60 -15.66
CA VAL A 5 10.51 -18.25 -14.34
C VAL A 5 10.89 -16.83 -13.92
N ALA A 6 12.10 -16.37 -14.28
CA ALA A 6 12.57 -15.02 -13.97
C ALA A 6 11.78 -13.92 -14.72
N SER A 7 11.33 -14.21 -15.95
CA SER A 7 10.50 -13.29 -16.74
C SER A 7 9.10 -13.10 -16.15
N LEU A 8 8.49 -14.14 -15.58
CA LEU A 8 7.16 -14.09 -14.98
C LEU A 8 7.14 -13.34 -13.64
N VAL A 9 8.19 -13.50 -12.84
CA VAL A 9 8.34 -12.75 -11.57
C VAL A 9 8.53 -11.25 -11.83
N SER A 10 9.23 -10.90 -12.91
CA SER A 10 9.48 -9.50 -13.28
C SER A 10 8.21 -8.77 -13.73
N SER A 11 7.28 -9.46 -14.41
CA SER A 11 6.02 -8.85 -14.84
C SER A 11 5.03 -8.59 -13.70
N GLU A 12 4.96 -9.48 -12.70
CA GLU A 12 4.04 -9.28 -11.56
C GLU A 12 4.45 -8.12 -10.64
N SER A 13 5.76 -7.94 -10.41
CA SER A 13 6.26 -6.88 -9.54
C SER A 13 6.07 -5.51 -10.20
N HIS A 14 6.25 -5.43 -11.52
CA HIS A 14 6.05 -4.20 -12.28
C HIS A 14 4.60 -3.71 -12.20
N ASP A 15 3.63 -4.59 -12.44
CA ASP A 15 2.19 -4.28 -12.34
C ASP A 15 1.80 -3.75 -10.95
N LYS A 16 2.37 -4.34 -9.89
CA LYS A 16 2.10 -3.88 -8.52
C LYS A 16 2.72 -2.53 -8.19
N THR A 17 3.90 -2.23 -8.72
CA THR A 17 4.50 -0.89 -8.59
C THR A 17 3.70 0.14 -9.40
N GLU A 18 3.23 -0.20 -10.60
CA GLU A 18 2.36 0.71 -11.37
C GLU A 18 1.05 1.01 -10.63
N LEU A 19 0.45 0.02 -9.94
CA LEU A 19 -0.72 0.25 -9.09
C LEU A 19 -0.44 1.21 -7.92
N TYR A 20 0.79 1.25 -7.41
CA TYR A 20 1.19 2.19 -6.34
C TYR A 20 1.17 3.63 -6.83
N ASP A 21 1.56 3.85 -8.08
CA ASP A 21 1.60 5.18 -8.71
C ASP A 21 0.20 5.75 -8.98
N HIS A 22 -0.84 4.90 -9.01
CA HIS A 22 -2.24 5.33 -9.08
C HIS A 22 -2.81 5.83 -7.74
N LEU A 23 -2.09 5.61 -6.63
CA LEU A 23 -2.42 6.21 -5.36
C LEU A 23 -2.09 7.70 -5.37
N SER A 24 -2.95 8.50 -4.76
CA SER A 24 -2.62 9.91 -4.51
C SER A 24 -1.45 10.02 -3.53
N PRO A 25 -0.71 11.13 -3.52
CA PRO A 25 0.39 11.33 -2.57
C PRO A 25 -0.03 11.15 -1.11
N ARG A 26 -1.26 11.53 -0.76
CA ARG A 26 -1.80 11.35 0.59
C ARG A 26 -2.11 9.89 0.89
N GLU A 27 -2.62 9.14 -0.08
CA GLU A 27 -2.84 7.70 0.07
C GLU A 27 -1.51 6.95 0.23
N GLN A 28 -0.49 7.29 -0.55
CA GLN A 28 0.86 6.73 -0.41
C GLN A 28 1.45 6.96 1.00
N GLN A 29 1.28 8.16 1.54
CA GLN A 29 1.68 8.47 2.93
C GLN A 29 0.92 7.60 3.94
N VAL A 30 -0.40 7.51 3.82
CA VAL A 30 -1.23 6.70 4.71
C VAL A 30 -0.85 5.21 4.61
N LEU A 31 -0.62 4.69 3.39
CA LEU A 31 -0.20 3.31 3.17
C LEU A 31 1.10 3.00 3.91
N ARG A 32 2.12 3.84 3.74
CA ARG A 32 3.41 3.67 4.43
C ARG A 32 3.23 3.62 5.95
N MET A 33 2.46 4.54 6.51
CA MET A 33 2.25 4.58 7.97
C MET A 33 1.42 3.39 8.48
N ILE A 34 0.45 2.89 7.72
CA ILE A 34 -0.26 1.63 8.03
C ILE A 34 0.70 0.45 7.99
N ALA A 35 1.57 0.39 6.98
CA ALA A 35 2.57 -0.66 6.82
C ALA A 35 3.58 -0.67 7.98
N GLU A 36 3.96 0.52 8.48
CA GLU A 36 4.77 0.72 9.70
C GLU A 36 4.04 0.34 11.00
N GLY A 37 2.76 -0.08 10.93
CA GLY A 37 1.99 -0.54 12.09
C GLY A 37 1.31 0.58 12.90
N LYS A 38 1.25 1.82 12.39
CA LYS A 38 0.62 2.94 13.09
C LYS A 38 -0.90 2.83 13.09
N GLY A 39 -1.53 3.16 14.22
CA GLY A 39 -2.98 3.21 14.36
C GLY A 39 -3.60 4.42 13.66
N TYR A 40 -4.87 4.33 13.24
CA TYR A 40 -5.52 5.40 12.47
C TYR A 40 -5.61 6.75 13.20
N LYS A 41 -5.68 6.75 14.52
CA LYS A 41 -5.63 7.98 15.32
C LYS A 41 -4.24 8.65 15.23
N GLU A 42 -3.19 7.85 15.35
CA GLU A 42 -1.79 8.33 15.28
C GLU A 42 -1.47 8.86 13.88
N ILE A 43 -1.90 8.15 12.83
CA ILE A 43 -1.79 8.61 11.44
C ILE A 43 -2.55 9.91 11.25
N GLY A 44 -3.77 10.00 11.79
CA GLY A 44 -4.56 11.23 11.72
C GLY A 44 -3.83 12.42 12.34
N HIS A 45 -3.30 12.24 13.54
CA HIS A 45 -2.50 13.28 14.22
C HIS A 45 -1.27 13.68 13.40
N ALA A 46 -0.50 12.72 12.90
CA ALA A 46 0.72 12.98 12.12
C ALA A 46 0.44 13.73 10.80
N LEU A 47 -0.73 13.50 10.20
CA LEU A 47 -1.13 14.09 8.91
C LEU A 47 -2.09 15.27 9.04
N ASN A 48 -2.36 15.72 10.28
CA ASN A 48 -3.33 16.77 10.63
C ASN A 48 -4.73 16.54 10.03
N ILE A 49 -5.24 15.31 10.14
CA ILE A 49 -6.58 14.89 9.71
C ILE A 49 -7.22 13.97 10.76
N SER A 50 -8.52 13.72 10.66
CA SER A 50 -9.18 12.79 11.59
C SER A 50 -8.82 11.33 11.28
N GLY A 51 -8.86 10.45 12.29
CA GLY A 51 -8.75 9.00 12.06
C GLY A 51 -9.87 8.44 11.17
N LYS A 52 -11.04 9.11 11.13
CA LYS A 52 -12.11 8.80 10.18
C LYS A 52 -11.68 9.10 8.74
N THR A 53 -10.99 10.22 8.53
CA THR A 53 -10.42 10.59 7.21
C THR A 53 -9.35 9.60 6.78
N VAL A 54 -8.51 9.12 7.70
CA VAL A 54 -7.55 8.02 7.42
C VAL A 54 -8.28 6.76 6.94
N ASN A 55 -9.39 6.38 7.56
CA ASN A 55 -10.19 5.24 7.12
C ASN A 55 -10.76 5.45 5.71
N VAL A 56 -11.19 6.68 5.36
CA VAL A 56 -11.62 7.02 3.99
C VAL A 56 -10.48 6.82 2.99
N HIS A 57 -9.26 7.29 3.30
CA HIS A 57 -8.09 7.03 2.45
C HIS A 57 -7.83 5.52 2.31
N ARG A 58 -7.87 4.75 3.40
CA ARG A 58 -7.72 3.29 3.37
C ARG A 58 -8.78 2.60 2.51
N ALA A 59 -10.04 3.00 2.59
CA ALA A 59 -11.10 2.47 1.73
C ALA A 59 -10.87 2.80 0.24
N ASN A 60 -10.36 3.99 -0.06
CA ASN A 60 -10.01 4.36 -1.43
C ASN A 60 -8.81 3.58 -1.96
N MET A 61 -7.75 3.39 -1.17
CA MET A 61 -6.61 2.55 -1.53
C MET A 61 -7.04 1.11 -1.82
N ASN A 62 -7.87 0.54 -0.95
CA ASN A 62 -8.43 -0.79 -1.14
C ASN A 62 -9.17 -0.91 -2.47
N ARG A 63 -10.02 0.06 -2.81
CA ARG A 63 -10.71 0.08 -4.11
C ARG A 63 -9.74 0.20 -5.29
N LYS A 64 -8.72 1.07 -5.19
CA LYS A 64 -7.75 1.31 -6.26
C LYS A 64 -6.82 0.12 -6.50
N LEU A 65 -6.45 -0.58 -5.43
CA LEU A 65 -5.51 -1.70 -5.45
C LEU A 65 -6.20 -3.08 -5.56
N GLY A 66 -7.54 -3.12 -5.51
CA GLY A 66 -8.30 -4.37 -5.49
C GLY A 66 -8.10 -5.18 -4.21
N LEU A 67 -7.91 -4.51 -3.06
CA LEU A 67 -7.63 -5.13 -1.76
C LEU A 67 -8.80 -4.94 -0.79
N GLU A 68 -8.91 -5.79 0.22
CA GLU A 68 -10.08 -5.81 1.10
C GLU A 68 -9.76 -5.40 2.54
N THR A 69 -8.58 -5.75 3.04
CA THR A 69 -8.23 -5.57 4.45
C THR A 69 -6.99 -4.69 4.63
N SER A 70 -6.78 -4.19 5.86
CA SER A 70 -5.54 -3.48 6.20
C SER A 70 -4.33 -4.41 6.18
N VAL A 71 -4.53 -5.70 6.47
CA VAL A 71 -3.46 -6.71 6.36
C VAL A 71 -3.01 -6.86 4.90
N ASP A 72 -3.95 -6.78 3.95
CA ASP A 72 -3.61 -6.82 2.52
C ASP A 72 -2.77 -5.61 2.11
N LEU A 73 -3.07 -4.41 2.65
CA LEU A 73 -2.25 -3.22 2.43
C LEU A 73 -0.83 -3.38 2.97
N VAL A 74 -0.67 -3.97 4.16
CA VAL A 74 0.66 -4.27 4.74
C VAL A 74 1.42 -5.25 3.85
N LYS A 75 0.80 -6.39 3.48
CA LYS A 75 1.39 -7.38 2.57
C LYS A 75 1.78 -6.77 1.22
N TYR A 76 0.93 -5.91 0.68
CA TYR A 76 1.18 -5.21 -0.57
C TYR A 76 2.41 -4.28 -0.44
N ALA A 77 2.48 -3.48 0.62
CA ALA A 77 3.61 -2.59 0.89
C ALA A 77 4.94 -3.35 0.96
N ILE A 78 4.97 -4.51 1.61
CA ILE A 78 6.15 -5.38 1.66
C ILE A 78 6.48 -5.93 0.27
N LYS A 79 5.48 -6.42 -0.48
CA LYS A 79 5.70 -7.02 -1.81
C LYS A 79 6.33 -6.03 -2.79
N ILE A 80 6.00 -4.74 -2.70
CA ILE A 80 6.57 -3.69 -3.57
C ILE A 80 7.85 -3.07 -2.99
N GLY A 81 8.35 -3.54 -1.84
CA GLY A 81 9.54 -2.98 -1.18
C GLY A 81 9.33 -1.58 -0.60
N LEU A 82 8.10 -1.20 -0.27
CA LEU A 82 7.81 0.11 0.34
C LEU A 82 8.35 0.20 1.78
N ILE A 83 8.32 -0.94 2.48
CA ILE A 83 8.88 -1.14 3.82
C ILE A 83 9.60 -2.49 3.87
N ASP A 84 10.59 -2.58 4.76
CA ASP A 84 11.27 -3.83 5.10
C ASP A 84 10.70 -4.38 6.41
N LEU A 85 10.66 -5.71 6.54
CA LEU A 85 10.24 -6.45 7.74
C LEU A 85 11.42 -7.20 8.34
#